data_AF-E1VGU4-F1
#
_entry.id   AF-E1VGU4-F1
#
_cell.length_a   1.000
_cell.length_b   1.000
_cell.length_c   1.000
_cell.angle_alpha   90.00
_cell.angle_beta   90.00
_cell.angle_gamma   90.00
#
_symmetry.space_group_name_H-M   'P 1'
#
loop_
_entity.id
_entity.type
_entity.pdbx_description
1 polymer ?
#
loop_
_entity_poly.entity_id
_entity_poly.type
_entity_poly.pdbx_seq_one_letter_code
_entity_poly.pdbx_strand_id
1 'polypeptide(L)'
;MRILSKNPLQSPYAKQGGAVMLVGLMLLLGISFLAVSSVRQAALESRLVGNSIEQQNLAAAAEMGLRDGESKLMRPIKPPDPKADCANVGNKLCLLTLKDDKYSYMPRFDDGGDYPAYSPTNDTEGNPGVDVEWYATLAPSGGTEAEAENPEYGSMLTGNATFRYEVNSRSTNDSTSNERYERSTVAKLFDPGS
;
A
#
# COMPACT_ATOMS: atom_id res chain seq x y z
N MET A 1 71.15 3.34 68.42
CA MET A 1 69.86 4.05 68.30
C MET A 1 68.96 3.22 67.37
N ARG A 2 67.82 2.81 67.93
CA ARG A 2 66.64 2.09 67.41
C ARG A 2 66.65 1.41 66.03
N ILE A 3 66.38 0.11 66.13
CA ILE A 3 65.82 -0.85 65.15
C ILE A 3 64.59 -0.25 64.45
N LEU A 4 64.54 -0.30 63.12
CA LEU A 4 63.28 -0.20 62.37
C LEU A 4 62.89 -1.59 61.85
N SER A 5 61.81 -2.08 62.46
CA SER A 5 61.09 -3.30 62.16
C SER A 5 60.70 -3.36 60.67
N LYS A 6 61.13 -4.42 59.97
CA LYS A 6 60.48 -4.87 58.75
C LYS A 6 59.21 -5.62 59.15
N ASN A 7 58.06 -4.96 59.13
CA ASN A 7 56.78 -5.66 59.10
C ASN A 7 56.56 -6.14 57.66
N PRO A 8 56.50 -7.45 57.38
CA PRO A 8 55.96 -7.91 56.13
C PRO A 8 54.44 -7.68 56.19
N LEU A 9 53.93 -6.86 55.26
CA LEU A 9 52.50 -6.84 54.96
C LEU A 9 52.14 -8.25 54.45
N GLN A 10 51.64 -9.09 55.34
CA GLN A 10 51.03 -10.37 54.97
C GLN A 10 49.77 -10.07 54.16
N SER A 11 49.92 -10.17 52.85
CA SER A 11 48.82 -10.20 51.88
C SER A 11 48.07 -11.54 52.03
N PRO A 12 46.81 -11.57 52.47
CA PRO A 12 46.02 -12.79 52.57
C PRO A 12 45.44 -13.23 51.20
N TYR A 13 46.10 -12.88 50.09
CA TYR A 13 45.63 -13.14 48.73
C TYR A 13 46.30 -14.38 48.13
N ALA A 14 46.06 -15.56 48.68
CA ALA A 14 46.52 -16.82 48.07
C ALA A 14 45.50 -17.97 48.10
N LYS A 15 44.27 -17.73 48.58
CA LYS A 15 43.22 -18.76 48.66
C LYS A 15 41.84 -18.35 48.11
N GLN A 16 41.77 -17.29 47.28
CA GLN A 16 40.50 -16.77 46.72
C GLN A 16 40.38 -16.87 45.19
N GLY A 17 41.24 -17.64 44.50
CA GLY A 17 41.23 -17.70 43.03
C GLY A 17 40.00 -18.38 42.40
N GLY A 18 39.41 -19.38 43.08
CA GLY A 18 38.31 -20.17 42.51
C GLY A 18 36.95 -19.45 42.51
N ALA A 19 36.65 -18.70 43.57
CA ALA A 19 35.37 -18.01 43.73
C ALA A 19 35.21 -16.84 42.74
N VAL A 20 36.31 -16.14 42.43
CA VAL A 20 36.29 -14.99 41.51
C VAL A 20 36.02 -15.42 40.07
N MET A 21 36.56 -16.57 39.64
CA MET A 21 36.26 -17.17 38.33
C MET A 21 34.77 -17.51 38.18
N LEU A 22 34.16 -18.10 39.21
CA LEU A 22 32.73 -18.46 39.20
C LEU A 22 31.82 -17.24 39.16
N VAL A 23 32.09 -16.24 40.00
CA VAL A 23 31.32 -14.99 40.02
C VAL A 23 31.49 -14.24 38.69
N GLY A 24 32.71 -14.17 38.16
CA GLY A 24 32.97 -13.58 36.84
C GLY A 24 32.20 -14.29 35.72
N LEU A 25 32.15 -15.64 35.74
CA LEU A 25 31.40 -16.42 34.76
C LEU A 25 29.89 -16.20 34.88
N MET A 26 29.33 -16.15 36.09
CA MET A 26 27.93 -15.83 36.30
C MET A 26 27.58 -14.43 35.80
N LEU A 27 28.41 -13.43 36.10
CA LEU A 27 28.21 -12.06 35.62
C LEU A 27 28.31 -11.97 34.09
N LEU A 28 29.31 -12.63 33.50
CA LEU A 28 29.51 -12.66 32.05
C LEU A 28 28.34 -13.35 31.34
N LEU A 29 27.80 -14.43 31.93
CA LEU A 29 26.64 -15.14 31.41
C LEU A 29 25.36 -14.29 31.51
N GLY A 30 25.19 -13.57 32.63
CA GLY A 30 24.06 -12.64 32.82
C GLY A 30 24.05 -11.51 31.78
N ILE A 31 25.21 -10.87 31.55
CA ILE A 31 25.35 -9.82 30.52
C ILE A 31 25.10 -10.39 29.12
N SER A 32 25.62 -11.59 28.83
CA SER A 32 25.43 -12.23 27.52
C SER A 32 23.96 -12.55 27.25
N PHE A 33 23.21 -13.01 28.26
CA PHE A 33 21.79 -13.29 28.10
C PHE A 33 20.97 -12.04 27.78
N LEU A 34 21.24 -10.95 28.51
CA LEU A 34 20.62 -9.65 28.27
C LEU A 34 20.91 -9.14 26.85
N ALA A 35 22.17 -9.24 26.41
CA ALA A 35 22.59 -8.84 25.07
C ALA A 35 21.93 -9.68 23.95
N VAL A 36 21.85 -11.00 24.11
CA VAL A 36 21.22 -11.88 23.11
C VAL A 36 19.71 -11.62 23.02
N SER A 37 19.04 -11.32 24.14
CA SER A 37 17.61 -11.00 24.15
C SER A 37 17.29 -9.74 23.33
N SER A 38 18.07 -8.66 23.50
CA SER A 38 17.87 -7.41 22.75
C SER A 38 18.13 -7.57 21.25
N VAL A 39 19.14 -8.34 20.86
CA VAL A 39 19.45 -8.58 19.44
C VAL A 39 18.37 -9.39 18.75
N ARG A 40 17.82 -10.41 19.42
CA ARG A 40 16.73 -11.22 18.85
C ARG A 40 15.47 -10.38 18.61
N GLN A 41 15.14 -9.48 19.53
CA GLN A 41 14.01 -8.58 19.38
C GLN A 41 14.21 -7.63 18.20
N ALA A 42 15.37 -6.97 18.10
CA ALA A 42 15.70 -6.08 16.99
C ALA A 42 15.66 -6.78 15.61
N ALA A 43 16.08 -8.05 15.55
CA ALA A 43 16.03 -8.84 14.32
C ALA A 43 14.59 -9.16 13.86
N LEU A 44 13.65 -9.39 14.80
CA LEU A 44 12.25 -9.63 14.47
C LEU A 44 11.55 -8.35 14.02
N GLU A 45 11.77 -7.25 14.74
CA GLU A 45 11.23 -5.93 14.39
C GLU A 45 11.68 -5.50 13.00
N SER A 46 12.95 -5.72 12.63
CA SER A 46 13.46 -5.42 11.29
C SER A 46 12.71 -6.15 10.17
N ARG A 47 12.40 -7.44 10.34
CA ARG A 47 11.65 -8.22 9.33
C ARG A 47 10.20 -7.76 9.21
N LEU A 48 9.56 -7.43 10.33
CA LEU A 48 8.21 -6.90 10.35
C LEU A 48 8.15 -5.53 9.68
N VAL A 49 9.11 -4.66 9.99
CA VAL A 49 9.25 -3.33 9.37
C VAL A 49 9.47 -3.46 7.87
N GLY A 50 10.35 -4.36 7.42
CA GLY A 50 10.57 -4.61 5.99
C GLY A 50 9.30 -4.97 5.22
N ASN A 51 8.50 -5.90 5.76
CA ASN A 51 7.20 -6.24 5.15
C ASN A 51 6.21 -5.06 5.21
N SER A 52 6.16 -4.33 6.33
CA SER A 52 5.26 -3.19 6.46
C SER A 52 5.59 -2.06 5.47
N ILE A 53 6.88 -1.81 5.21
CA ILE A 53 7.33 -0.83 4.23
C ILE A 53 6.93 -1.28 2.83
N GLU A 54 7.09 -2.56 2.52
CA GLU A 54 6.68 -3.11 1.22
C GLU A 54 5.18 -2.93 0.98
N GLN A 55 4.35 -3.26 1.97
CA GLN A 55 2.90 -3.06 1.88
C GLN A 55 2.53 -1.57 1.74
N GLN A 56 3.26 -0.66 2.41
CA GLN A 56 3.07 0.78 2.26
C GLN A 56 3.45 1.26 0.87
N ASN A 57 4.54 0.74 0.29
CA ASN A 57 4.98 1.08 -1.06
C ASN A 57 3.94 0.63 -2.09
N LEU A 58 3.41 -0.59 -1.97
CA LEU A 58 2.33 -1.09 -2.81
C LEU A 58 1.07 -0.24 -2.66
N ALA A 59 0.66 0.09 -1.43
CA ALA A 59 -0.50 0.96 -1.20
C ALA A 59 -0.32 2.36 -1.83
N ALA A 60 0.87 2.95 -1.70
CA ALA A 60 1.17 4.23 -2.34
C ALA A 60 1.14 4.12 -3.87
N ALA A 61 1.61 3.00 -4.44
CA ALA A 61 1.57 2.74 -5.87
C ALA A 61 0.14 2.59 -6.41
N ALA A 62 -0.71 1.82 -5.73
CA ALA A 62 -2.12 1.69 -6.07
C ALA A 62 -2.86 3.05 -5.94
N GLU A 63 -2.56 3.83 -4.92
CA GLU A 63 -3.12 5.18 -4.75
C GLU A 63 -2.73 6.11 -5.92
N MET A 64 -1.51 6.01 -6.45
CA MET A 64 -1.12 6.77 -7.63
C MET A 64 -1.99 6.42 -8.86
N GLY A 65 -2.21 5.13 -9.11
CA GLY A 65 -3.10 4.67 -10.17
C GLY A 65 -4.54 5.17 -9.97
N LEU A 66 -5.02 5.16 -8.72
CA LEU A 66 -6.33 5.68 -8.35
C LEU A 66 -6.46 7.18 -8.70
N ARG A 67 -5.49 8.00 -8.28
CA ARG A 67 -5.49 9.45 -8.53
C ARG A 67 -5.44 9.79 -10.02
N ASP A 68 -4.72 9.00 -10.81
CA ASP A 68 -4.68 9.15 -12.26
C ASP A 68 -6.03 8.80 -12.90
N GLY A 69 -6.67 7.71 -12.48
CA GLY A 69 -8.02 7.36 -12.90
C GLY A 69 -9.06 8.43 -12.56
N GLU A 70 -9.04 8.93 -11.32
CA GLU A 70 -9.91 10.04 -10.87
C GLU A 70 -9.68 11.31 -11.69
N SER A 71 -8.41 11.68 -11.92
CA SER A 71 -8.04 12.83 -12.75
C SER A 71 -8.61 12.70 -14.17
N LYS A 72 -8.42 11.53 -14.80
CA LYS A 72 -8.93 11.26 -16.16
C LYS A 72 -10.45 11.24 -16.22
N LEU A 73 -11.13 10.83 -15.16
CA LEU A 73 -12.58 10.86 -15.05
C LEU A 73 -13.14 12.28 -14.89
N MET A 74 -12.37 13.18 -14.27
CA MET A 74 -12.76 14.58 -14.11
C MET A 74 -12.58 15.43 -15.37
N ARG A 75 -11.83 14.97 -16.39
CA ARG A 75 -11.55 15.73 -17.63
C ARG A 75 -12.71 15.85 -18.63
N PRO A 76 -13.51 14.79 -18.91
CA PRO A 76 -14.59 14.86 -19.90
C PRO A 76 -15.67 15.88 -19.53
N ILE A 77 -16.14 16.68 -20.49
CA ILE A 77 -17.24 17.65 -20.26
C ILE A 77 -18.61 16.95 -20.28
N LYS A 78 -18.69 15.78 -20.91
CA LYS A 78 -19.89 14.95 -20.97
C LYS A 78 -19.65 13.61 -20.30
N PRO A 79 -20.70 12.91 -19.83
CA PRO A 79 -20.58 11.56 -19.31
C PRO A 79 -19.86 10.67 -20.33
N PRO A 80 -18.75 10.02 -19.94
CA PRO A 80 -18.05 9.09 -20.82
C PRO A 80 -18.88 7.82 -21.06
N ASP A 81 -18.90 7.34 -22.30
CA ASP A 81 -19.55 6.08 -22.65
C ASP A 81 -18.75 4.88 -22.10
N PRO A 82 -19.42 3.91 -21.43
CA PRO A 82 -18.76 2.70 -20.95
C PRO A 82 -18.37 1.80 -22.13
N LYS A 83 -17.25 1.09 -21.98
CA LYS A 83 -16.69 0.16 -22.97
C LYS A 83 -16.72 -1.28 -22.46
N ALA A 84 -16.81 -2.24 -23.38
CA ALA A 84 -16.78 -3.66 -23.04
C ALA A 84 -15.42 -4.11 -22.46
N ASP A 85 -14.35 -3.50 -22.97
CA ASP A 85 -12.98 -3.71 -22.56
C ASP A 85 -12.19 -2.40 -22.58
N CYS A 86 -10.99 -2.46 -22.01
CA CYS A 86 -9.99 -1.41 -22.06
C CYS A 86 -8.77 -1.85 -22.87
N ALA A 87 -8.96 -2.69 -23.87
CA ALA A 87 -7.91 -3.00 -24.82
C ALA A 87 -7.61 -1.74 -25.65
N ASN A 88 -6.32 -1.38 -25.76
CA ASN A 88 -5.85 -0.29 -26.62
C ASN A 88 -6.33 1.14 -26.25
N VAL A 89 -6.77 1.40 -25.01
CA VAL A 89 -7.11 2.78 -24.58
C VAL A 89 -5.86 3.66 -24.43
N GLY A 90 -4.68 3.05 -24.28
CA GLY A 90 -3.44 3.77 -24.00
C GLY A 90 -3.59 4.62 -22.73
N ASN A 91 -3.18 5.89 -22.80
CA ASN A 91 -3.25 6.83 -21.67
C ASN A 91 -4.62 7.56 -21.52
N LYS A 92 -5.72 6.99 -22.04
CA LYS A 92 -7.06 7.60 -21.96
C LYS A 92 -7.88 7.01 -20.81
N LEU A 93 -9.02 7.63 -20.51
CA LEU A 93 -9.98 7.10 -19.54
C LEU A 93 -10.44 5.69 -19.97
N CYS A 94 -10.24 4.73 -19.08
CA CYS A 94 -10.80 3.39 -19.17
C CYS A 94 -12.05 3.33 -18.28
N LEU A 95 -13.23 3.31 -18.89
CA LEU A 95 -14.50 3.08 -18.21
C LEU A 95 -15.10 1.76 -18.72
N LEU A 96 -15.17 0.76 -17.86
CA LEU A 96 -15.76 -0.54 -18.17
C LEU A 96 -17.28 -0.52 -17.98
N THR A 97 -17.95 -1.28 -18.83
CA THR A 97 -19.35 -1.68 -18.62
C THR A 97 -19.45 -2.75 -17.54
N LEU A 98 -20.63 -2.83 -16.93
CA LEU A 98 -20.98 -3.88 -15.99
C LEU A 98 -21.03 -5.23 -16.72
N LYS A 99 -20.47 -6.28 -16.12
CA LYS A 99 -20.53 -7.64 -16.70
C LYS A 99 -21.92 -8.20 -16.43
N ASP A 100 -22.61 -8.66 -17.46
CA ASP A 100 -24.00 -9.17 -17.39
C ASP A 100 -24.99 -8.18 -16.74
N ASP A 101 -24.76 -6.87 -16.92
CA ASP A 101 -25.53 -5.78 -16.28
C ASP A 101 -25.62 -5.87 -14.75
N LYS A 102 -24.62 -6.52 -14.12
CA LYS A 102 -24.54 -6.68 -12.67
C LYS A 102 -23.32 -5.99 -12.11
N TYR A 103 -23.54 -5.26 -11.02
CA TYR A 103 -22.46 -4.73 -10.23
C TYR A 103 -21.82 -5.84 -9.39
N SER A 104 -20.49 -5.96 -9.49
CA SER A 104 -19.69 -6.90 -8.73
C SER A 104 -18.83 -6.14 -7.73
N TYR A 105 -18.83 -6.59 -6.48
CA TYR A 105 -17.92 -6.06 -5.47
C TYR A 105 -16.48 -6.53 -5.68
N MET A 106 -16.26 -7.57 -6.47
CA MET A 106 -14.94 -8.13 -6.70
C MET A 106 -14.26 -7.40 -7.87
N PRO A 107 -13.05 -6.84 -7.67
CA PRO A 107 -12.40 -6.05 -8.69
C PRO A 107 -11.95 -6.91 -9.87
N ARG A 108 -12.16 -6.41 -11.08
CA ARG A 108 -11.93 -7.09 -12.35
C ARG A 108 -10.51 -6.86 -12.86
N PHE A 109 -9.56 -7.60 -12.30
CA PHE A 109 -8.14 -7.58 -12.73
C PHE A 109 -7.62 -8.94 -13.22
N ASP A 110 -8.51 -9.91 -13.44
CA ASP A 110 -8.16 -11.26 -13.90
C ASP A 110 -8.08 -11.37 -15.44
N ASP A 111 -8.80 -10.49 -16.14
CA ASP A 111 -8.91 -10.46 -17.60
C ASP A 111 -7.97 -9.36 -18.12
N GLY A 112 -6.88 -9.74 -18.80
CA GLY A 112 -5.82 -8.81 -19.27
C GLY A 112 -6.25 -7.74 -20.32
N GLY A 113 -7.54 -7.64 -20.62
CA GLY A 113 -8.13 -6.60 -21.46
C GLY A 113 -8.97 -5.58 -20.69
N ASP A 114 -9.24 -5.79 -19.41
CA ASP A 114 -10.16 -4.94 -18.63
C ASP A 114 -9.47 -3.77 -17.92
N TYR A 115 -8.14 -3.68 -17.98
CA TYR A 115 -7.39 -2.61 -17.34
C TYR A 115 -6.21 -2.17 -18.23
N PRO A 116 -6.00 -0.85 -18.43
CA PRO A 116 -4.72 -0.35 -18.91
C PRO A 116 -3.67 -0.41 -17.80
N ALA A 117 -2.42 -0.67 -18.20
CA ALA A 117 -1.28 -0.36 -17.35
C ALA A 117 -1.23 1.15 -17.09
N TYR A 118 -0.92 1.53 -15.85
CA TYR A 118 -0.67 2.90 -15.48
C TYR A 118 0.48 3.45 -16.32
N SER A 119 0.20 4.53 -17.04
CA SER A 119 1.18 5.24 -17.85
C SER A 119 1.08 6.72 -17.51
N PRO A 120 2.07 7.28 -16.81
CA PRO A 120 2.06 8.69 -16.46
C PRO A 120 2.22 9.55 -17.72
N THR A 121 1.63 10.75 -17.68
CA THR A 121 1.49 11.60 -18.88
C THR A 121 2.74 12.47 -19.17
N ASN A 122 3.75 12.46 -18.30
CA ASN A 122 4.86 13.42 -18.31
C ASN A 122 6.26 12.78 -18.50
N ASP A 123 6.38 11.70 -19.27
CA ASP A 123 7.64 10.96 -19.49
C ASP A 123 8.33 10.46 -18.20
N THR A 124 7.60 10.42 -17.09
CA THR A 124 8.06 9.79 -15.85
C THR A 124 7.90 8.28 -15.97
N GLU A 125 8.79 7.50 -15.37
CA GLU A 125 8.61 6.05 -15.30
C GLU A 125 7.93 5.69 -13.97
N GLY A 126 7.08 4.66 -13.99
CA GLY A 126 6.60 4.03 -12.76
C GLY A 126 7.76 3.53 -11.91
N ASN A 127 7.52 3.25 -10.64
CA ASN A 127 8.54 2.66 -9.79
C ASN A 127 8.99 1.31 -10.40
N PRO A 128 10.28 1.13 -10.74
CA PRO A 128 10.74 -0.11 -11.35
C PRO A 128 10.49 -1.30 -10.42
N GLY A 129 9.89 -2.37 -10.94
CA GLY A 129 9.53 -3.56 -10.17
C GLY A 129 8.15 -3.52 -9.50
N VAL A 130 7.37 -2.45 -9.72
CA VAL A 130 5.96 -2.38 -9.30
C VAL A 130 5.08 -2.00 -10.48
N ASP A 131 4.29 -2.96 -10.93
CA ASP A 131 3.24 -2.74 -11.92
C ASP A 131 2.02 -2.11 -11.25
N VAL A 132 1.44 -1.09 -11.89
CA VAL A 132 0.20 -0.44 -11.42
C VAL A 132 -0.81 -0.47 -12.55
N GLU A 133 -2.04 -0.85 -12.21
CA GLU A 133 -3.14 -1.00 -13.16
C GLU A 133 -4.38 -0.34 -12.55
N TRP A 134 -5.23 0.24 -13.38
CA TRP A 134 -6.46 0.85 -12.90
C TRP A 134 -7.55 0.85 -13.96
N TYR A 135 -8.80 0.84 -13.53
CA TYR A 135 -9.96 1.06 -14.41
C TYR A 135 -11.07 1.75 -13.62
N ALA A 136 -11.98 2.40 -14.34
CA ALA A 136 -13.22 2.89 -13.78
C ALA A 136 -14.39 1.99 -14.20
N THR A 137 -15.43 1.91 -13.37
CA THR A 137 -16.72 1.30 -13.69
C THR A 137 -17.85 2.16 -13.14
N LEU A 138 -19.09 1.91 -13.57
CA LEU A 138 -20.26 2.59 -13.05
C LEU A 138 -20.58 2.09 -11.63
N ALA A 139 -20.79 3.03 -10.70
CA ALA A 139 -21.19 2.71 -9.33
C ALA A 139 -22.72 2.89 -9.19
N PRO A 140 -23.47 1.84 -8.78
CA PRO A 140 -24.92 1.93 -8.67
C PRO A 140 -25.34 2.90 -7.55
N SER A 141 -26.21 3.86 -7.87
CA SER A 141 -26.73 4.86 -6.93
C SER A 141 -28.20 4.61 -6.61
N GLY A 142 -28.49 3.69 -5.68
CA GLY A 142 -29.83 3.51 -5.11
C GLY A 142 -30.93 2.97 -6.05
N GLY A 143 -30.60 2.63 -7.30
CA GLY A 143 -31.47 1.99 -8.29
C GLY A 143 -30.69 1.64 -9.57
N THR A 144 -31.34 0.96 -10.53
CA THR A 144 -30.70 0.48 -11.77
C THR A 144 -30.16 1.61 -12.65
N GLU A 145 -30.74 2.81 -12.53
CA GLU A 145 -30.42 3.99 -13.34
C GLU A 145 -30.14 5.22 -12.47
N ALA A 146 -29.64 5.07 -11.25
CA ALA A 146 -29.40 6.21 -10.36
C ALA A 146 -30.65 7.09 -10.12
N GLU A 147 -31.85 6.49 -10.13
CA GLU A 147 -33.15 7.17 -10.10
C GLU A 147 -33.37 7.99 -8.82
N ALA A 148 -32.65 7.66 -7.74
CA ALA A 148 -32.69 8.38 -6.47
C ALA A 148 -31.82 9.65 -6.47
N GLU A 149 -30.77 9.70 -7.29
CA GLU A 149 -29.82 10.82 -7.35
C GLU A 149 -30.19 11.83 -8.45
N ASN A 150 -30.83 11.36 -9.51
CA ASN A 150 -31.38 12.19 -10.60
C ASN A 150 -32.90 11.99 -10.71
N PRO A 151 -33.72 12.62 -9.84
CA PRO A 151 -35.17 12.44 -9.83
C PRO A 151 -35.88 13.08 -11.05
N GLU A 152 -35.16 13.86 -11.86
CA GLU A 152 -35.70 14.55 -13.03
C GLU A 152 -35.66 13.65 -14.28
N TYR A 153 -36.83 13.26 -14.76
CA TYR A 153 -36.99 12.41 -15.93
C TYR A 153 -36.42 13.09 -17.19
N GLY A 154 -35.37 12.50 -17.79
CA GLY A 154 -34.73 12.99 -19.01
C GLY A 154 -33.38 13.69 -18.81
N SER A 155 -33.00 14.04 -17.58
CA SER A 155 -31.72 14.65 -17.26
C SER A 155 -30.56 13.65 -17.45
N MET A 156 -30.77 12.39 -17.09
CA MET A 156 -29.84 11.28 -17.35
C MET A 156 -29.69 10.94 -18.85
N LEU A 157 -30.79 10.98 -19.62
CA LEU A 157 -30.77 10.77 -21.08
C LEU A 157 -30.08 11.93 -21.83
N THR A 158 -30.14 13.14 -21.28
CA THR A 158 -29.48 14.33 -21.82
C THR A 158 -28.02 14.44 -21.36
N GLY A 159 -27.59 13.57 -20.43
CA GLY A 159 -26.27 13.62 -19.81
C GLY A 159 -26.06 14.80 -18.85
N ASN A 160 -27.14 15.41 -18.38
CA ASN A 160 -27.17 16.50 -17.41
C ASN A 160 -27.59 15.93 -16.05
N ALA A 161 -26.67 15.32 -15.32
CA ALA A 161 -26.98 14.56 -14.12
C ALA A 161 -25.72 14.33 -13.29
N THR A 162 -25.90 13.91 -12.03
CA THR A 162 -24.80 13.40 -11.22
C THR A 162 -24.60 11.93 -11.53
N PHE A 163 -23.39 11.57 -11.95
CA PHE A 163 -23.01 10.18 -12.21
C PHE A 163 -21.94 9.74 -11.21
N ARG A 164 -22.09 8.51 -10.71
CA ARG A 164 -21.12 7.87 -9.81
C ARG A 164 -20.30 6.85 -10.56
N TYR A 165 -19.01 6.92 -10.34
CA TYR A 165 -18.04 6.01 -10.89
C TYR A 165 -17.21 5.43 -9.75
N GLU A 166 -16.88 4.17 -9.87
CA GLU A 166 -15.92 3.50 -9.02
C GLU A 166 -14.60 3.41 -9.79
N VAL A 167 -13.52 3.87 -9.16
CA VAL A 167 -12.16 3.70 -9.68
C VAL A 167 -11.51 2.61 -8.84
N ASN A 168 -11.00 1.57 -9.50
CA ASN A 168 -10.25 0.50 -8.87
C ASN A 168 -8.81 0.57 -9.35
N SER A 169 -7.87 0.38 -8.43
CA SER A 169 -6.45 0.23 -8.78
C SER A 169 -5.85 -1.00 -8.11
N ARG A 170 -4.96 -1.67 -8.83
CA ARG A 170 -4.09 -2.73 -8.35
C ARG A 170 -2.64 -2.30 -8.50
N SER A 171 -1.83 -2.61 -7.52
CA SER A 171 -0.36 -2.61 -7.66
C SER A 171 0.19 -3.99 -7.38
N THR A 172 1.16 -4.43 -8.17
CA THR A 172 1.80 -5.74 -8.06
C THR A 172 3.32 -5.58 -8.03
N ASN A 173 3.98 -6.22 -7.08
CA ASN A 173 5.45 -6.27 -7.07
C ASN A 173 5.97 -7.44 -7.91
N ASP A 174 6.81 -7.17 -8.90
CA ASP A 174 7.29 -8.16 -9.87
C ASP A 174 8.16 -9.26 -9.23
N SER A 175 8.86 -8.92 -8.15
CA SER A 175 9.82 -9.82 -7.48
C SER A 175 9.15 -10.74 -6.47
N THR A 176 8.06 -10.29 -5.84
CA THR A 176 7.38 -11.04 -4.77
C THR A 176 5.99 -11.52 -5.15
N SER A 177 5.44 -11.03 -6.26
CA SER A 177 4.05 -11.21 -6.69
C SER A 177 3.04 -10.80 -5.61
N ASN A 178 3.44 -9.92 -4.70
CA ASN A 178 2.53 -9.33 -3.72
C ASN A 178 1.65 -8.29 -4.41
N GLU A 179 0.36 -8.37 -4.16
CA GLU A 179 -0.64 -7.50 -4.77
C GLU A 179 -1.32 -6.65 -3.69
N ARG A 180 -1.69 -5.42 -4.07
CA ARG A 180 -2.49 -4.52 -3.26
C ARG A 180 -3.60 -3.92 -4.11
N TYR A 181 -4.80 -3.86 -3.54
CA TYR A 181 -6.00 -3.35 -4.20
C TYR A 181 -6.52 -2.15 -3.42
N GLU A 182 -6.83 -1.07 -4.14
CA GLU A 182 -7.47 0.12 -3.59
C GLU A 182 -8.65 0.54 -4.45
N ARG A 183 -9.64 1.17 -3.82
CA ARG A 183 -10.90 1.57 -4.46
C ARG A 183 -11.34 2.94 -3.98
N SER A 184 -11.84 3.74 -4.91
CA SER A 184 -12.48 5.03 -4.65
C SER A 184 -13.80 5.13 -5.42
N THR A 185 -14.71 5.94 -4.92
CA THR A 185 -15.96 6.30 -5.61
C THR A 185 -15.98 7.80 -5.83
N VAL A 186 -16.12 8.19 -7.09
CA VAL A 186 -16.19 9.59 -7.52
C VAL A 186 -17.58 9.89 -8.04
N ALA A 187 -18.18 10.97 -7.56
CA ALA A 187 -19.40 11.53 -8.13
C ALA A 187 -19.05 12.78 -8.93
N LYS A 188 -19.55 12.88 -10.16
CA LYS A 188 -19.39 14.06 -10.99
C LYS A 188 -20.74 14.54 -11.50
N LEU A 189 -21.00 15.82 -11.27
CA LEU A 189 -22.11 16.54 -11.91
C LEU A 189 -21.68 16.94 -13.32
N PHE A 190 -22.51 16.62 -14.29
CA PHE A 190 -22.40 17.12 -15.65
C PHE A 190 -23.52 18.12 -15.89
N ASP A 191 -23.17 19.34 -16.31
CA ASP A 191 -24.08 20.42 -16.65
C ASP A 191 -23.84 20.78 -18.14
N PRO A 192 -24.88 21.01 -18.96
CA PRO A 192 -24.75 21.53 -20.32
C PRO A 192 -24.08 22.91 -20.45
N GLY A 193 -23.76 23.61 -19.36
CA GLY A 193 -23.20 24.96 -19.36
C GLY A 193 -21.69 25.10 -19.63
N SER A 194 -21.24 24.89 -20.88
CA SER A 194 -20.35 25.78 -21.69
C SER A 194 -19.88 25.11 -22.97
#